data_AF-A0A4U5VR01-F1
#
_entry.id   AF-A0A4U5VR01-F1
#
_cell.length_a   1.000
_cell.length_b   1.000
_cell.length_c   1.000
_cell.angle_alpha   90.00
_cell.angle_beta   90.00
_cell.angle_gamma   90.00
#
_symmetry.space_group_name_H-M   'P 1'
#
loop_
_entity.id
_entity.type
_entity.pdbx_description
1 polymer ?
#
loop_
_entity_poly.entity_id
_entity_poly.type
_entity_poly.pdbx_seq_one_letter_code
_entity_poly.pdbx_strand_id
1 'polypeptide(L)'
;MLLEARDDEETVVFTTTAASVQVQVEPVGRWYEAYVKRRNRSTSTSFQELEEEEESSEEEEDEEFQLEEYPMLRTLDPKDWKNQDHYAVLGLVHLRYKATQKQIKAAHKSIVLKHHPDKRKAAGEQIVEGDNDYFTCITKAIEILSDPVKRRAFDSVDPTFDNAVPSKSEGKENFFEVFTSVFDRNARWSSKKHVPKLGTMESTFEDVDNFYSFWYNFDSWREFLTWMKRKKRRLNGKHERRWIEKQNRASRAQRKKEEMNRIRTLVDTAYGCDPRIKKFKEEEKARKESEKKAKADAKKREQEEKERARQAELEAARLLKEKEEEEAKQAAQQAKKEKEIQKKAIKKERQKLRTTCKNWNYFADNEADSVKMMEEVEKLCDRLELISLQSLNEILASGSKDDSKAAVEKQVQEVNAQLQREREAEVQARQAARSAEQASGGGGGGGKGWNEDDLQLLIKAVNLFPAGTNARWEVIANYMNLHSTSGMKRNAKDVINKAKNLQRLDPLQKDEINRKAFEKFKKEHTSVAPTVDNAVPSERFDASGTDGNTAAWTTEEQKLLEQALKTYPVSTPERWEKIAAAVPGRSKKDCMKRYKELVEMVKAKKAAQEQVAAKSKK
;
A
#
# COMPACT_ATOMS: atom_id res chain seq x y z
N MET A 1 30.55 -11.38 -13.74
CA MET A 1 30.58 -12.78 -13.25
C MET A 1 29.28 -13.00 -12.52
N LEU A 2 28.49 -13.98 -12.95
CA LEU A 2 27.30 -14.40 -12.21
C LEU A 2 27.79 -15.07 -10.92
N LEU A 3 27.14 -14.74 -9.80
CA LEU A 3 27.43 -15.36 -8.51
C LEU A 3 26.98 -16.83 -8.57
N GLU A 4 27.88 -17.75 -8.22
CA GLU A 4 27.53 -19.17 -8.11
C GLU A 4 26.60 -19.38 -6.91
N ALA A 5 25.53 -20.16 -7.13
CA ALA A 5 24.57 -20.52 -6.09
C ALA A 5 25.25 -21.42 -5.04
N ARG A 6 24.86 -21.27 -3.78
CA ARG A 6 25.40 -22.08 -2.66
C ARG A 6 24.63 -23.39 -2.53
N ASP A 7 25.28 -24.41 -1.97
CA ASP A 7 24.73 -25.77 -1.84
C ASP A 7 23.41 -25.86 -1.03
N ASP A 8 23.07 -24.81 -0.27
CA ASP A 8 21.86 -24.70 0.55
C ASP A 8 20.69 -23.95 -0.14
N GLU A 9 20.86 -23.49 -1.38
CA GLU A 9 19.83 -22.74 -2.12
C GLU A 9 18.98 -23.68 -3.00
N GLU A 10 17.67 -23.75 -2.74
CA GLU A 10 16.71 -24.43 -3.62
C GLU A 10 16.65 -23.74 -5.00
N THR A 11 17.17 -24.42 -6.02
CA THR A 11 17.14 -23.94 -7.40
C THR A 11 15.91 -24.49 -8.14
N VAL A 12 15.10 -23.59 -8.68
CA VAL A 12 13.92 -23.94 -9.48
C VAL A 12 14.16 -23.52 -10.93
N VAL A 13 13.99 -24.46 -11.86
CA VAL A 13 14.11 -24.20 -13.30
C VAL A 13 12.96 -23.29 -13.75
N PHE A 14 13.25 -22.02 -14.01
CA PHE A 14 12.25 -21.03 -14.42
C PHE A 14 11.74 -21.25 -15.85
N THR A 15 12.59 -21.75 -16.75
CA THR A 15 12.23 -22.09 -18.14
C THR A 15 13.31 -22.95 -18.80
N THR A 16 12.95 -23.78 -19.77
CA THR A 16 13.88 -24.59 -20.57
C THR A 16 14.35 -23.76 -21.76
N THR A 17 15.62 -23.38 -21.80
CA THR A 17 16.20 -22.74 -22.98
C THR A 17 16.45 -23.79 -24.07
N ALA A 18 16.32 -23.40 -25.34
CA ALA A 18 16.64 -24.28 -26.46
C ALA A 18 18.11 -24.74 -26.38
N ALA A 19 18.38 -25.99 -26.76
CA ALA A 19 19.72 -26.56 -26.77
C ALA A 19 20.67 -25.70 -27.62
N SER A 20 21.91 -25.52 -27.14
CA SER A 20 22.91 -24.77 -27.90
C SER A 20 23.22 -25.49 -29.21
N VAL A 21 23.10 -24.76 -30.32
CA VAL A 21 23.48 -25.26 -31.64
C VAL A 21 24.86 -24.72 -31.96
N GLN A 22 25.78 -25.61 -32.31
CA GLN A 22 27.09 -25.23 -32.79
C GLN A 22 26.97 -24.79 -34.25
N VAL A 23 27.18 -23.51 -34.52
CA VAL A 23 27.08 -22.93 -35.86
C VAL A 23 28.48 -22.58 -36.34
N GLN A 24 28.82 -22.98 -37.57
CA GLN A 24 30.02 -22.47 -38.23
C GLN A 24 29.78 -21.00 -38.58
N VAL A 25 30.60 -20.13 -38.00
CA VAL A 25 30.63 -18.70 -38.32
C VAL A 25 31.84 -18.42 -39.17
N GLU A 26 31.59 -17.94 -40.39
CA GLU A 26 32.65 -17.40 -41.22
C GLU A 26 32.91 -15.95 -40.81
N PRO A 27 34.18 -15.57 -40.59
CA PRO A 27 34.50 -14.20 -40.30
C PRO A 27 34.31 -13.37 -41.58
N VAL A 28 33.33 -12.48 -41.55
CA VAL A 28 32.93 -11.66 -42.70
C VAL A 28 32.97 -10.17 -42.34
N GLY A 29 33.13 -9.33 -43.36
CA GLY A 29 33.08 -7.88 -43.25
C GLY A 29 34.44 -7.20 -43.09
N ARG A 30 34.41 -5.87 -43.22
CA ARG A 30 35.58 -4.99 -43.40
C ARG A 30 36.71 -5.20 -42.39
N TRP A 31 36.38 -5.54 -41.15
CA TRP A 31 37.37 -5.72 -40.08
C TRP A 31 38.17 -7.01 -40.24
N TYR A 32 37.54 -8.08 -40.72
CA TYR A 32 38.23 -9.33 -40.99
C TYR A 32 39.11 -9.21 -42.23
N GLU A 33 38.64 -8.56 -43.29
CA GLU A 33 39.45 -8.28 -44.47
C GLU A 33 40.67 -7.41 -44.14
N ALA A 34 40.50 -6.38 -43.31
CA ALA A 34 41.60 -5.55 -42.81
C ALA A 34 42.59 -6.35 -41.95
N TYR A 35 42.11 -7.33 -41.16
CA TYR A 35 42.97 -8.24 -40.41
C TYR A 35 43.78 -9.15 -41.35
N VAL A 36 43.15 -9.74 -42.36
CA VAL A 36 43.81 -10.61 -43.35
C VAL A 36 44.84 -9.81 -44.18
N LYS A 37 44.49 -8.60 -44.62
CA LYS A 37 45.42 -7.70 -45.33
C LYS A 37 46.65 -7.35 -44.47
N ARG A 38 46.46 -7.04 -43.18
CA ARG A 38 47.56 -6.79 -42.21
C ARG A 38 48.40 -8.02 -41.92
N ARG A 39 47.80 -9.21 -41.95
CA ARG A 39 48.53 -10.46 -41.76
C ARG A 39 49.36 -10.84 -42.99
N ASN A 40 48.88 -10.50 -44.18
CA ASN A 40 49.54 -10.85 -45.45
C ASN A 40 50.59 -9.82 -45.91
N ARG A 41 50.47 -8.55 -45.53
CA ARG A 41 51.47 -7.51 -45.75
C ARG A 41 52.02 -7.11 -44.39
N SER A 42 53.27 -7.46 -44.06
CA SER A 42 53.94 -7.13 -42.79
C SER A 42 54.20 -5.62 -42.56
N THR A 43 53.16 -4.80 -42.72
CA THR A 43 53.14 -3.35 -42.52
C THR A 43 51.81 -3.00 -41.88
N SER A 44 51.84 -2.40 -40.69
CA SER A 44 50.64 -1.98 -39.97
C SER A 44 50.10 -0.68 -40.58
N THR A 45 49.15 -0.77 -41.50
CA THR A 45 48.34 0.39 -41.89
C THR A 45 47.44 0.80 -40.73
N SER A 46 47.43 2.10 -40.44
CA SER A 46 46.69 2.68 -39.33
C SER A 46 45.19 2.67 -39.65
N PHE A 47 44.35 2.59 -38.62
CA PHE A 47 42.88 2.62 -38.71
C PHE A 47 42.36 3.78 -39.59
N GLN A 48 43.10 4.89 -39.62
CA GLN A 48 42.74 6.11 -40.32
C GLN A 48 42.97 6.02 -41.85
N GLU A 49 43.97 5.25 -42.30
CA GLU A 49 44.24 5.08 -43.74
C GLU A 49 43.16 4.22 -44.42
N LEU A 50 42.53 3.30 -43.68
CA LEU A 50 41.46 2.45 -44.21
C LEU A 50 40.12 3.19 -44.33
N GLU A 51 39.84 4.14 -43.44
CA GLU A 51 38.70 5.06 -43.59
C GLU A 51 38.93 6.03 -44.76
N GLU A 52 40.17 6.49 -44.97
CA GLU A 52 40.53 7.35 -46.11
C GLU A 52 40.50 6.59 -47.46
N GLU A 53 40.91 5.32 -47.52
CA GLU A 53 40.79 4.48 -48.72
C GLU A 53 39.32 4.14 -49.07
N GLU A 54 38.44 3.94 -48.09
CA GLU A 54 37.00 3.70 -48.33
C GLU A 54 36.30 5.00 -48.76
N GLU A 55 36.60 6.13 -48.09
CA GLU A 55 36.11 7.46 -48.48
C GLU A 55 36.57 7.80 -49.91
N SER A 56 37.76 7.32 -50.32
CA SER A 56 38.28 7.45 -51.69
C SER A 56 37.68 6.47 -52.70
N SER A 57 37.32 5.25 -52.31
CA SER A 57 36.62 4.32 -53.22
C SER A 57 35.16 4.72 -53.49
N GLU A 58 34.52 5.42 -52.55
CA GLU A 58 33.24 6.13 -52.76
C GLU A 58 33.42 7.46 -53.54
N GLU A 59 34.63 7.82 -53.98
CA GLU A 59 34.88 8.99 -54.85
C GLU A 59 34.62 8.71 -56.35
N GLU A 60 34.47 7.45 -56.79
CA GLU A 60 34.28 7.16 -58.23
C GLU A 60 32.82 6.98 -58.68
N GLU A 61 31.85 6.88 -57.76
CA GLU A 61 30.42 6.98 -58.10
C GLU A 61 29.96 8.45 -58.07
N ASP A 62 30.59 9.28 -58.90
CA ASP A 62 30.07 10.60 -59.26
C ASP A 62 28.82 10.39 -60.14
N GLU A 63 27.68 10.08 -59.51
CA GLU A 63 26.38 10.36 -60.11
C GLU A 63 26.38 11.86 -60.47
N GLU A 64 26.29 12.14 -61.77
CA GLU A 64 26.19 13.48 -62.33
C GLU A 64 24.97 14.18 -61.71
N PHE A 65 25.17 14.89 -60.60
CA PHE A 65 24.13 15.63 -59.92
C PHE A 65 23.56 16.64 -60.92
N GLN A 66 22.35 16.38 -61.39
CA GLN A 66 21.59 17.28 -62.24
C GLN A 66 21.19 18.50 -61.40
N LEU A 67 22.14 19.43 -61.23
CA LEU A 67 21.94 20.70 -60.57
C LEU A 67 20.98 21.53 -61.42
N GLU A 68 19.74 21.64 -60.97
CA GLU A 68 18.78 22.59 -61.55
C GLU A 68 19.35 24.00 -61.35
N GLU A 69 19.65 24.67 -62.47
CA GLU A 69 20.10 26.05 -62.44
C GLU A 69 18.95 26.90 -61.91
N TYR A 70 19.17 27.57 -60.77
CA TYR A 70 18.14 28.39 -60.15
C TYR A 70 17.77 29.53 -61.14
N PRO A 71 16.55 29.53 -61.72
CA PRO A 71 16.21 30.39 -62.87
C PRO A 71 16.32 31.90 -62.57
N MET A 72 16.37 32.25 -61.29
CA MET A 72 16.36 33.61 -60.77
C MET A 72 17.68 33.98 -60.05
N LEU A 73 18.76 33.22 -60.23
CA LEU A 73 20.03 33.45 -59.51
C LEU A 73 20.63 34.83 -59.81
N ARG A 74 20.55 35.25 -61.09
CA ARG A 74 21.05 36.55 -61.56
C ARG A 74 20.18 37.74 -61.12
N THR A 75 18.95 37.50 -60.66
CA THR A 75 18.00 38.54 -60.20
C THR A 75 18.01 38.75 -58.69
N LEU A 76 18.84 38.00 -57.95
CA LEU A 76 18.93 38.12 -56.50
C LEU A 76 19.63 39.42 -56.11
N ASP A 77 19.06 40.12 -55.12
CA ASP A 77 19.70 41.28 -54.49
C ASP A 77 20.64 40.82 -53.36
N PRO A 78 21.96 41.08 -53.44
CA PRO A 78 22.91 40.77 -52.37
C PRO A 78 22.57 41.38 -51.02
N LYS A 79 21.82 42.47 -50.96
CA LYS A 79 21.41 43.12 -49.69
C LYS A 79 20.32 42.33 -48.98
N ASP A 80 19.51 41.57 -49.72
CA ASP A 80 18.42 40.75 -49.19
C ASP A 80 18.78 39.26 -49.01
N TRP A 81 20.09 38.96 -48.98
CA TRP A 81 20.57 37.57 -48.83
C TRP A 81 19.98 36.80 -47.66
N LYS A 82 19.54 37.46 -46.58
CA LYS A 82 19.00 36.80 -45.38
C LYS A 82 17.62 36.17 -45.58
N ASN A 83 16.85 36.67 -46.54
CA ASN A 83 15.52 36.16 -46.85
C ASN A 83 15.53 35.18 -48.04
N GLN A 84 16.71 34.98 -48.63
CA GLN A 84 16.90 34.07 -49.75
C GLN A 84 16.99 32.62 -49.28
N ASP A 85 16.54 31.73 -50.14
CA ASP A 85 16.70 30.30 -49.96
C ASP A 85 18.13 29.87 -50.33
N HIS A 86 18.99 29.71 -49.33
CA HIS A 86 20.39 29.33 -49.55
C HIS A 86 20.57 27.97 -50.21
N TYR A 87 19.62 27.03 -50.07
CA TYR A 87 19.69 25.76 -50.80
C TYR A 87 19.37 26.00 -52.28
N ALA A 88 18.38 26.83 -52.59
CA ALA A 88 18.06 27.19 -53.96
C ALA A 88 19.19 27.94 -54.66
N VAL A 89 19.85 28.86 -53.94
CA VAL A 89 21.05 29.56 -54.44
C VAL A 89 22.17 28.58 -54.84
N LEU A 90 22.29 27.45 -54.13
CA LEU A 90 23.26 26.39 -54.46
C LEU A 90 22.69 25.29 -55.39
N GLY A 91 21.49 25.44 -55.96
CA GLY A 91 20.89 24.40 -56.82
C GLY A 91 20.45 23.13 -56.09
N LEU A 92 20.32 23.19 -54.76
CA LEU A 92 19.98 22.08 -53.87
C LEU A 92 18.51 22.13 -53.42
N VAL A 93 17.62 22.67 -54.26
CA VAL A 93 16.18 22.85 -53.94
C VAL A 93 15.50 21.52 -53.58
N HIS A 94 15.88 20.43 -54.24
CA HIS A 94 15.30 19.10 -54.07
C HIS A 94 15.81 18.38 -52.81
N LEU A 95 17.07 18.62 -52.39
CA LEU A 95 17.67 18.01 -51.21
C LEU A 95 17.39 18.80 -49.92
N ARG A 96 17.45 20.14 -49.97
CA ARG A 96 17.31 21.05 -48.81
C ARG A 96 18.06 20.55 -47.58
N TYR A 97 17.37 20.40 -46.44
CA TYR A 97 17.93 19.92 -45.17
C TYR A 97 18.53 18.50 -45.24
N LYS A 98 18.18 17.69 -46.25
CA LYS A 98 18.76 16.35 -46.46
C LYS A 98 20.13 16.38 -47.13
N ALA A 99 20.55 17.53 -47.69
CA ALA A 99 21.83 17.63 -48.37
C ALA A 99 23.02 17.33 -47.43
N THR A 100 23.92 16.44 -47.83
CA THR A 100 25.13 16.15 -47.06
C THR A 100 26.14 17.29 -47.18
N GLN A 101 27.11 17.34 -46.27
CA GLN A 101 28.16 18.36 -46.34
C GLN A 101 29.02 18.22 -47.61
N LYS A 102 29.23 16.99 -48.10
CA LYS A 102 29.91 16.67 -49.37
C LYS A 102 29.11 17.25 -50.55
N GLN A 103 27.81 16.98 -50.61
CA GLN A 103 26.90 17.51 -51.64
C GLN A 103 26.86 19.05 -51.66
N ILE A 104 26.83 19.70 -50.49
CA ILE A 104 26.85 21.17 -50.40
C ILE A 104 28.15 21.76 -50.97
N LYS A 105 29.30 21.15 -50.64
CA LYS A 105 30.61 21.58 -51.17
C LYS A 105 30.72 21.34 -52.67
N ALA A 106 30.26 20.19 -53.16
CA ALA A 106 30.26 19.85 -54.58
C ALA A 106 29.37 20.81 -55.40
N ALA A 107 28.14 21.07 -54.93
CA ALA A 107 27.23 22.01 -55.56
C ALA A 107 27.79 23.44 -55.60
N HIS A 108 28.40 23.89 -54.49
CA HIS A 108 29.10 25.17 -54.45
C HIS A 108 30.25 25.24 -55.46
N LYS A 109 31.10 24.20 -55.54
CA LYS A 109 32.18 24.14 -56.54
C LYS A 109 31.64 24.27 -57.96
N SER A 110 30.58 23.52 -58.29
CA SER A 110 29.92 23.56 -59.61
C SER A 110 29.36 24.95 -59.95
N ILE A 111 28.66 25.59 -59.01
CA ILE A 111 28.06 26.93 -59.20
C ILE A 111 29.12 28.03 -59.29
N VAL A 112 30.19 27.94 -58.49
CA VAL A 112 31.32 28.87 -58.58
C VAL A 112 32.01 28.74 -59.94
N LEU A 113 32.20 27.53 -60.47
CA LEU A 113 32.80 27.33 -61.78
C LEU A 113 32.02 28.00 -62.91
N LYS A 114 30.71 28.19 -62.76
CA LYS A 114 29.83 28.86 -63.74
C LYS A 114 29.69 30.37 -63.49
N HIS A 115 29.54 30.79 -62.23
CA HIS A 115 29.15 32.17 -61.90
C HIS A 115 30.25 33.03 -61.25
N HIS A 116 31.49 32.54 -61.12
CA HIS A 116 32.59 33.34 -60.56
C HIS A 116 32.84 34.63 -61.36
N PRO A 117 33.04 35.79 -60.71
CA PRO A 117 33.24 37.06 -61.40
C PRO A 117 34.40 37.02 -62.40
N ASP A 118 35.56 36.44 -62.05
CA ASP A 118 36.69 36.34 -62.99
C ASP A 118 36.35 35.55 -64.27
N LYS A 119 35.58 34.48 -64.14
CA LYS A 119 35.17 33.65 -65.28
C LYS A 119 34.12 34.34 -66.15
N ARG A 120 33.17 35.02 -65.53
CA ARG A 120 32.16 35.84 -66.21
C ARG A 120 32.80 37.03 -66.94
N LYS A 121 33.83 37.63 -66.35
CA LYS A 121 34.64 38.70 -66.97
C LYS A 121 35.38 38.19 -68.20
N ALA A 122 35.98 36.99 -68.10
CA ALA A 122 36.61 36.33 -69.24
C ALA A 122 35.61 35.97 -70.35
N ALA A 123 34.35 35.70 -70.01
CA ALA A 123 33.26 35.48 -70.96
C ALA A 123 32.62 36.78 -71.50
N GLY A 124 33.11 37.97 -71.11
CA GLY A 124 32.63 39.26 -71.60
C GLY A 124 31.36 39.81 -70.94
N GLU A 125 30.91 39.24 -69.81
CA GLU A 125 29.75 39.77 -69.07
C GLU A 125 30.12 41.05 -68.28
N GLN A 126 29.20 42.02 -68.22
CA GLN A 126 29.33 43.18 -67.33
C GLN A 126 29.09 42.76 -65.87
N ILE A 127 30.05 43.06 -65.00
CA ILE A 127 30.00 42.71 -63.57
C ILE A 127 29.84 43.99 -62.75
N VAL A 128 28.94 43.95 -61.77
CA VAL A 128 28.81 45.02 -60.79
C VAL A 128 29.98 44.90 -59.81
N GLU A 129 30.80 45.94 -59.68
CA GLU A 129 31.97 45.90 -58.80
C GLU A 129 31.57 45.86 -57.30
N GLY A 130 32.27 45.02 -56.53
CA GLY A 130 32.15 44.90 -55.08
C GLY A 130 31.01 43.99 -54.60
N ASP A 131 30.55 44.20 -53.36
CA ASP A 131 29.55 43.36 -52.66
C ASP A 131 28.10 43.49 -53.22
N ASN A 132 27.93 44.12 -54.39
CA ASN A 132 26.62 44.35 -55.02
C ASN A 132 26.33 43.36 -56.16
N ASP A 133 27.24 42.45 -56.49
CA ASP A 133 26.98 41.37 -57.47
C ASP A 133 26.28 40.17 -56.81
N TYR A 134 25.39 39.50 -57.56
CA TYR A 134 24.65 38.34 -57.06
C TYR A 134 25.58 37.17 -56.62
N PHE A 135 26.84 37.13 -57.05
CA PHE A 135 27.83 36.17 -56.55
C PHE A 135 28.05 36.27 -55.03
N THR A 136 27.81 37.44 -54.44
CA THR A 136 27.79 37.60 -52.98
C THR A 136 26.70 36.73 -52.33
N CYS A 137 25.55 36.51 -52.98
CA CYS A 137 24.51 35.59 -52.50
C CYS A 137 25.01 34.14 -52.45
N ILE A 138 25.77 33.71 -53.47
CA ILE A 138 26.38 32.36 -53.51
C ILE A 138 27.39 32.21 -52.36
N THR A 139 28.23 33.22 -52.16
CA THR A 139 29.22 33.24 -51.07
C THR A 139 28.53 33.19 -49.70
N LYS A 140 27.41 33.92 -49.53
CA LYS A 140 26.63 33.90 -48.29
C LYS A 140 25.91 32.57 -48.07
N ALA A 141 25.41 31.94 -49.14
CA ALA A 141 24.76 30.64 -49.06
C ALA A 141 25.72 29.56 -48.54
N ILE A 142 26.93 29.45 -49.10
CA ILE A 142 27.93 28.48 -48.59
C ILE A 142 28.41 28.84 -47.17
N GLU A 143 28.53 30.13 -46.83
CA GLU A 143 28.92 30.56 -45.48
C GLU A 143 27.92 30.08 -44.40
N ILE A 144 26.62 30.03 -44.74
CA ILE A 144 25.57 29.51 -43.86
C ILE A 144 25.52 27.99 -43.89
N LEU A 145 25.48 27.40 -45.09
CA LEU A 145 25.25 25.96 -45.25
C LEU A 145 26.48 25.11 -44.91
N SER A 146 27.69 25.68 -44.93
CA SER A 146 28.91 24.96 -44.55
C SER A 146 29.18 24.92 -43.05
N ASP A 147 28.61 25.84 -42.26
CA ASP A 147 28.77 25.87 -40.80
C ASP A 147 27.59 25.12 -40.15
N PRO A 148 27.81 24.00 -39.43
CA PRO A 148 26.74 23.21 -38.84
C PRO A 148 25.84 23.97 -37.86
N VAL A 149 26.35 25.03 -37.21
CA VAL A 149 25.57 25.85 -36.27
C VAL A 149 24.71 26.83 -37.05
N LYS A 150 25.27 27.52 -38.05
CA LYS A 150 24.52 28.46 -38.90
C LYS A 150 23.46 27.73 -39.73
N ARG A 151 23.80 26.56 -40.28
CA ARG A 151 22.87 25.71 -41.04
C ARG A 151 21.68 25.28 -40.19
N ARG A 152 21.90 24.77 -38.97
CA ARG A 152 20.82 24.42 -38.05
C ARG A 152 19.91 25.61 -37.72
N ALA A 153 20.50 26.79 -37.48
CA ALA A 153 19.74 28.01 -37.22
C ALA A 153 18.91 28.47 -38.43
N PHE A 154 19.41 28.25 -39.65
CA PHE A 154 18.69 28.52 -40.89
C PHE A 154 17.55 27.52 -41.10
N ASP A 155 17.84 26.22 -41.02
CA ASP A 155 16.84 25.15 -41.21
C ASP A 155 15.69 25.30 -40.21
N SER A 156 15.98 25.67 -38.95
CA SER A 156 14.98 25.83 -37.89
C SER A 156 13.86 26.83 -38.22
N VAL A 157 14.10 27.76 -39.14
CA VAL A 157 13.16 28.82 -39.55
C VAL A 157 12.74 28.74 -41.01
N ASP A 158 12.94 27.56 -41.62
CA ASP A 158 12.53 27.24 -42.97
C ASP A 158 11.03 27.54 -43.19
N PRO A 159 10.68 28.51 -44.06
CA PRO A 159 9.29 28.88 -44.34
C PRO A 159 8.50 27.77 -45.04
N THR A 160 9.19 26.82 -45.68
CA THR A 160 8.55 25.70 -46.39
C THR A 160 8.08 24.59 -45.44
N PHE A 161 8.50 24.63 -44.17
CA PHE A 161 8.07 23.67 -43.18
C PHE A 161 6.66 23.96 -42.67
N ASP A 162 5.74 23.04 -42.94
CA ASP A 162 4.41 23.08 -42.39
C ASP A 162 4.41 22.77 -40.88
N ASN A 163 4.04 23.78 -40.09
CA ASN A 163 3.94 23.68 -38.63
C ASN A 163 2.52 23.34 -38.16
N ALA A 164 1.56 23.12 -39.06
CA ALA A 164 0.17 22.86 -38.71
C ALA A 164 0.03 21.59 -37.85
N VAL A 165 -0.87 21.66 -36.87
CA VAL A 165 -1.26 20.51 -36.05
C VAL A 165 -2.62 20.04 -36.57
N PRO A 166 -2.77 18.76 -36.97
CA PRO A 166 -4.04 18.24 -37.45
C PRO A 166 -5.17 18.42 -36.43
N SER A 167 -6.38 18.59 -36.92
CA SER A 167 -7.56 18.69 -36.05
C SER A 167 -8.00 17.33 -35.50
N LYS A 168 -8.79 17.34 -34.42
CA LYS A 168 -9.35 16.11 -33.83
C LYS A 168 -10.33 15.38 -34.76
N SER A 169 -10.97 16.08 -35.69
CA SER A 169 -11.90 15.49 -36.67
C SER A 169 -11.13 14.70 -37.72
N GLU A 170 -10.15 15.33 -38.36
CA GLU A 170 -9.29 14.70 -39.38
C GLU A 170 -8.56 13.48 -38.81
N GLY A 171 -8.11 13.58 -37.55
CA GLY A 171 -7.42 12.51 -36.85
C GLY A 171 -8.26 11.28 -36.52
N LYS A 172 -9.60 11.39 -36.51
CA LYS A 172 -10.50 10.26 -36.20
C LYS A 172 -10.82 9.39 -37.42
N GLU A 173 -10.89 10.00 -38.59
CA GLU A 173 -11.25 9.30 -39.83
C GLU A 173 -10.03 8.58 -40.41
N ASN A 174 -8.89 9.28 -40.54
CA ASN A 174 -7.68 8.77 -41.20
C ASN A 174 -6.45 8.92 -40.30
N PHE A 175 -6.50 8.37 -39.08
CA PHE A 175 -5.46 8.55 -38.05
C PHE A 175 -4.04 8.30 -38.57
N PHE A 176 -3.77 7.12 -39.15
CA PHE A 176 -2.42 6.75 -39.56
C PHE A 176 -1.92 7.58 -40.74
N GLU A 177 -2.76 7.88 -41.73
CA GLU A 177 -2.36 8.67 -42.90
C GLU A 177 -1.99 10.10 -42.51
N VAL A 178 -2.82 10.72 -41.68
CA VAL A 178 -2.63 12.10 -41.23
C VAL A 178 -1.44 12.20 -40.28
N PHE A 179 -1.40 11.42 -39.21
CA PHE A 179 -0.38 11.58 -38.17
C PHE A 179 0.98 11.02 -38.54
N THR A 180 1.09 9.97 -39.37
CA THR A 180 2.40 9.41 -39.76
C THR A 180 3.24 10.47 -40.45
N SER A 181 2.69 11.12 -41.47
CA SER A 181 3.38 12.18 -42.21
C SER A 181 3.72 13.38 -41.33
N VAL A 182 2.88 13.73 -40.36
CA VAL A 182 3.15 14.83 -39.42
C VAL A 182 4.29 14.47 -38.47
N PHE A 183 4.27 13.27 -37.89
CA PHE A 183 5.32 12.84 -36.96
C PHE A 183 6.66 12.65 -37.68
N ASP A 184 6.68 12.09 -38.90
CA ASP A 184 7.89 11.94 -39.71
C ASP A 184 8.52 13.29 -40.06
N ARG A 185 7.69 14.29 -40.42
CA ARG A 185 8.16 15.66 -40.65
C ARG A 185 8.76 16.28 -39.40
N ASN A 186 8.14 16.08 -38.23
CA ASN A 186 8.63 16.63 -36.97
C ASN A 186 9.83 15.84 -36.40
N ALA A 187 10.00 14.57 -36.77
CA ALA A 187 11.10 13.71 -36.33
C ALA A 187 12.46 14.28 -36.74
N ARG A 188 12.52 15.05 -37.85
CA ARG A 188 13.73 15.75 -38.30
C ARG A 188 14.34 16.66 -37.23
N TRP A 189 13.52 17.16 -36.32
CA TRP A 189 13.94 18.05 -35.24
C TRP A 189 14.42 17.34 -34.00
N SER A 190 14.43 16.00 -33.96
CA SER A 190 14.81 15.25 -32.77
C SER A 190 16.32 15.29 -32.52
N SER A 191 16.72 15.54 -31.27
CA SER A 191 18.11 15.38 -30.84
C SER A 191 18.55 13.91 -30.82
N LYS A 192 17.60 12.96 -30.76
CA LYS A 192 17.87 11.52 -30.69
C LYS A 192 17.88 10.92 -32.10
N LYS A 193 18.86 10.05 -32.38
CA LYS A 193 19.02 9.42 -33.70
C LYS A 193 17.89 8.46 -34.06
N HIS A 194 17.42 7.66 -33.10
CA HIS A 194 16.37 6.68 -33.30
C HIS A 194 15.03 7.23 -32.83
N VAL A 195 14.18 7.60 -33.80
CA VAL A 195 12.81 8.07 -33.56
C VAL A 195 11.85 6.91 -33.79
N PRO A 196 11.06 6.49 -32.79
CA PRO A 196 10.03 5.46 -32.96
C PRO A 196 9.00 5.90 -34.00
N LYS A 197 8.60 4.97 -34.88
CA LYS A 197 7.54 5.18 -35.86
C LYS A 197 6.17 5.02 -35.21
N LEU A 198 5.13 5.64 -35.78
CA LEU A 198 3.75 5.57 -35.26
C LEU A 198 3.19 4.13 -35.25
N GLY A 199 3.66 3.29 -36.18
CA GLY A 199 3.25 1.90 -36.31
C GLY A 199 1.96 1.72 -37.11
N THR A 200 1.31 0.57 -36.92
CA THR A 200 0.07 0.16 -37.60
C THR A 200 -1.01 -0.16 -36.57
N MET A 201 -2.21 -0.57 -37.02
CA MET A 201 -3.31 -0.98 -36.15
C MET A 201 -2.98 -2.22 -35.29
N GLU A 202 -2.02 -3.03 -35.72
CA GLU A 202 -1.60 -4.28 -35.07
C GLU A 202 -0.44 -4.08 -34.07
N SER A 203 0.08 -2.86 -33.95
CA SER A 203 1.18 -2.58 -33.01
C SER A 203 0.78 -2.91 -31.57
N THR A 204 1.74 -3.48 -30.83
CA THR A 204 1.53 -3.87 -29.44
C THR A 204 1.36 -2.65 -28.54
N PHE A 205 0.79 -2.86 -27.34
CA PHE A 205 0.70 -1.78 -26.35
C PHE A 205 2.07 -1.18 -26.02
N GLU A 206 3.11 -2.02 -25.93
CA GLU A 206 4.48 -1.59 -25.62
C GLU A 206 5.08 -0.71 -26.71
N ASP A 207 4.87 -1.06 -27.98
CA ASP A 207 5.33 -0.24 -29.11
C ASP A 207 4.65 1.13 -29.12
N VAL A 208 3.34 1.14 -28.87
CA VAL A 208 2.53 2.37 -28.81
C VAL A 208 2.94 3.22 -27.60
N ASP A 209 3.16 2.62 -26.44
CA ASP A 209 3.62 3.33 -25.25
C ASP A 209 5.02 3.90 -25.43
N ASN A 210 5.94 3.14 -26.02
CA ASN A 210 7.29 3.61 -26.36
C ASN A 210 7.25 4.80 -27.33
N PHE A 211 6.38 4.74 -28.33
CA PHE A 211 6.17 5.87 -29.26
C PHE A 211 5.70 7.12 -28.51
N TYR A 212 4.61 7.03 -27.75
CA TYR A 212 4.07 8.19 -27.04
C TYR A 212 5.00 8.70 -25.94
N SER A 213 5.70 7.81 -25.23
CA SER A 213 6.71 8.16 -24.23
C SER A 213 7.89 8.92 -24.85
N PHE A 214 8.33 8.52 -26.04
CA PHE A 214 9.36 9.27 -26.78
C PHE A 214 8.88 10.68 -27.12
N TRP A 215 7.67 10.81 -27.68
CA TRP A 215 7.14 12.09 -28.13
C TRP A 215 6.71 13.03 -26.99
N TYR A 216 6.27 12.48 -25.86
CA TYR A 216 6.03 13.28 -24.66
C TYR A 216 7.32 13.79 -24.01
N ASN A 217 8.42 13.07 -24.19
CA ASN A 217 9.76 13.47 -23.78
C ASN A 217 10.61 13.91 -24.98
N PHE A 218 9.96 14.52 -25.99
CA PHE A 218 10.63 14.92 -27.22
C PHE A 218 11.65 16.02 -26.93
N ASP A 219 12.91 15.71 -27.21
CA ASP A 219 13.98 16.70 -27.16
C ASP A 219 14.30 17.16 -28.57
N SER A 220 14.26 18.47 -28.77
CA SER A 220 14.44 19.09 -30.08
C SER A 220 15.68 19.94 -30.14
N TRP A 221 16.47 19.75 -31.19
CA TRP A 221 17.60 20.62 -31.53
C TRP A 221 17.18 21.90 -32.26
N ARG A 222 15.88 22.07 -32.58
CA ARG A 222 15.38 23.23 -33.33
C ARG A 222 15.64 24.54 -32.57
N GLU A 223 16.33 25.47 -33.21
CA GLU A 223 16.84 26.70 -32.60
C GLU A 223 16.40 27.96 -33.36
N PHE A 224 15.75 28.90 -32.66
CA PHE A 224 15.23 30.14 -33.27
C PHE A 224 16.23 31.31 -33.19
N LEU A 225 17.49 31.06 -33.57
CA LEU A 225 18.58 32.04 -33.47
C LEU A 225 18.48 33.18 -34.51
N THR A 226 17.92 32.90 -35.69
CA THR A 226 17.82 33.84 -36.83
C THR A 226 16.88 35.02 -36.57
N TRP A 227 15.91 34.88 -35.65
CA TRP A 227 14.94 35.92 -35.28
C TRP A 227 15.45 36.91 -34.21
N MET A 228 16.75 36.84 -33.84
CA MET A 228 17.34 37.79 -32.90
C MET A 228 17.34 39.22 -33.48
N LYS A 229 16.39 40.04 -33.00
CA LYS A 229 16.11 41.42 -33.46
C LYS A 229 17.31 42.39 -33.45
N ARG A 230 18.36 42.14 -32.66
CA ARG A 230 19.52 43.04 -32.54
C ARG A 230 20.84 42.26 -32.47
N LYS A 231 21.64 42.34 -33.54
CA LYS A 231 23.01 41.80 -33.57
C LYS A 231 23.94 42.68 -32.73
N LYS A 232 24.85 42.05 -31.99
CA LYS A 232 25.83 42.65 -31.05
C LYS A 232 26.78 43.69 -31.68
N ARG A 233 26.85 43.76 -33.02
CA ARG A 233 27.84 44.53 -33.80
C ARG A 233 27.71 46.06 -33.75
N ARG A 234 26.67 46.63 -33.14
CA ARG A 234 26.43 48.09 -33.08
C ARG A 234 26.06 48.59 -31.68
N LEU A 235 26.75 48.14 -30.64
CA LEU A 235 26.43 48.50 -29.25
C LEU A 235 27.68 48.92 -28.48
N ASN A 236 27.80 50.22 -28.20
CA ASN A 236 28.99 50.81 -27.59
C ASN A 236 28.99 50.64 -26.04
N GLY A 237 27.83 50.37 -25.42
CA GLY A 237 27.68 50.23 -23.96
C GLY A 237 27.63 48.79 -23.44
N LYS A 238 28.34 48.50 -22.33
CA LYS A 238 28.29 47.20 -21.61
C LYS A 238 26.89 46.86 -21.08
N HIS A 239 26.17 47.85 -20.55
CA HIS A 239 24.80 47.69 -20.05
C HIS A 239 23.81 47.38 -21.18
N GLU A 240 23.93 48.07 -22.32
CA GLU A 240 23.08 47.86 -23.48
C GLU A 240 23.27 46.45 -24.09
N ARG A 241 24.53 45.98 -24.16
CA ARG A 241 24.85 44.59 -24.57
C ARG A 241 24.19 43.56 -23.64
N ARG A 242 24.26 43.75 -22.32
CA ARG A 242 23.60 42.84 -21.35
C ARG A 242 22.08 42.87 -21.48
N TRP A 243 21.48 44.04 -21.68
CA TRP A 243 20.04 44.18 -21.83
C TRP A 243 19.53 43.51 -23.10
N ILE A 244 20.21 43.69 -24.24
CA ILE A 244 19.86 43.03 -25.51
C ILE A 244 20.06 41.51 -25.42
N GLU A 245 21.11 41.04 -24.76
CA GLU A 245 21.31 39.61 -24.53
C GLU A 245 20.19 39.02 -23.66
N LYS A 246 19.73 39.75 -22.64
CA LYS A 246 18.57 39.36 -21.81
C LYS A 246 17.29 39.28 -22.64
N GLN A 247 17.03 40.27 -23.51
CA GLN A 247 15.87 40.28 -24.40
C GLN A 247 15.93 39.13 -25.43
N ASN A 248 17.09 38.89 -26.04
CA ASN A 248 17.28 37.77 -26.97
C ASN A 248 17.15 36.42 -26.27
N ARG A 249 17.63 36.28 -25.01
CA ARG A 249 17.43 35.07 -24.21
C ARG A 249 15.97 34.84 -23.88
N ALA A 250 15.24 35.88 -23.49
CA ALA A 250 13.80 35.80 -23.22
C ALA A 250 13.02 35.39 -24.49
N SER A 251 13.30 36.02 -25.63
CA SER A 251 12.68 35.68 -26.91
C SER A 251 12.95 34.23 -27.33
N ARG A 252 14.20 33.74 -27.18
CA ARG A 252 14.53 32.33 -27.46
C ARG A 252 13.79 31.36 -26.54
N ALA A 253 13.73 31.67 -25.25
CA ALA A 253 13.00 30.85 -24.28
C ALA A 253 11.49 30.80 -24.61
N GLN A 254 10.91 31.94 -25.00
CA GLN A 254 9.52 32.01 -25.43
C GLN A 254 9.26 31.16 -26.67
N ARG A 255 10.07 31.29 -27.73
CA ARG A 255 9.90 30.51 -28.97
C ARG A 255 10.11 29.02 -28.75
N LYS A 256 11.07 28.63 -27.90
CA LYS A 256 11.23 27.23 -27.49
C LYS A 256 10.00 26.72 -26.74
N LYS A 257 9.42 27.54 -25.85
CA LYS A 257 8.18 27.18 -25.14
C LYS A 257 6.99 27.04 -26.09
N GLU A 258 6.82 27.96 -27.04
CA GLU A 258 5.77 27.90 -28.07
C GLU A 258 5.91 26.63 -28.91
N GLU A 259 7.12 26.27 -29.32
CA GLU A 259 7.37 25.04 -30.08
C GLU A 259 7.11 23.77 -29.26
N MET A 260 7.57 23.71 -28.01
CA MET A 260 7.28 22.57 -27.14
C MET A 260 5.78 22.43 -26.87
N ASN A 261 5.06 23.54 -26.70
CA ASN A 261 3.61 23.54 -26.58
C ASN A 261 2.93 23.05 -27.86
N ARG A 262 3.43 23.43 -29.04
CA ARG A 262 2.92 22.94 -30.33
C ARG A 262 3.09 21.43 -30.47
N ILE A 263 4.29 20.91 -30.20
CA ILE A 263 4.57 19.47 -30.21
C ILE A 263 3.69 18.76 -29.17
N ARG A 264 3.56 19.29 -27.96
CA ARG A 264 2.69 18.68 -26.95
C ARG A 264 1.23 18.65 -27.38
N THR A 265 0.74 19.72 -28.01
CA THR A 265 -0.62 19.77 -28.56
C THR A 265 -0.81 18.74 -29.66
N LEU A 266 0.18 18.55 -30.54
CA LEU A 266 0.18 17.50 -31.56
C LEU A 266 0.08 16.11 -30.92
N VAL A 267 0.92 15.81 -29.94
CA VAL A 267 0.94 14.50 -29.26
C VAL A 267 -0.37 14.24 -28.51
N ASP A 268 -0.88 15.23 -27.76
CA ASP A 268 -2.15 15.11 -27.05
C ASP A 268 -3.34 14.91 -28.00
N THR A 269 -3.31 15.58 -29.16
CA THR A 269 -4.35 15.41 -30.20
C THR A 269 -4.29 14.03 -30.81
N ALA A 270 -3.09 13.54 -31.15
CA ALA A 270 -2.90 12.18 -31.67
C ALA A 270 -3.34 11.13 -30.63
N TYR A 271 -2.86 11.22 -29.39
CA TYR A 271 -3.21 10.29 -28.31
C TYR A 271 -4.71 10.23 -28.04
N GLY A 272 -5.41 11.36 -28.17
CA GLY A 272 -6.87 11.44 -28.03
C GLY A 272 -7.65 10.84 -29.20
N CYS A 273 -7.04 10.73 -30.39
CA CYS A 273 -7.69 10.20 -31.59
C CYS A 273 -7.25 8.77 -31.94
N ASP A 274 -6.16 8.26 -31.35
CA ASP A 274 -5.61 6.94 -31.66
C ASP A 274 -6.60 5.80 -31.35
N PRO A 275 -7.03 5.01 -32.37
CA PRO A 275 -7.95 3.90 -32.19
C PRO A 275 -7.40 2.80 -31.26
N ARG A 276 -6.09 2.58 -31.24
CA ARG A 276 -5.43 1.54 -30.44
C ARG A 276 -5.50 1.89 -28.95
N ILE A 277 -5.22 3.15 -28.62
CA ILE A 277 -5.34 3.66 -27.24
C ILE A 277 -6.78 3.51 -26.73
N LYS A 278 -7.77 3.76 -27.58
CA LYS A 278 -9.18 3.54 -27.23
C LYS A 278 -9.46 2.06 -26.94
N LYS A 279 -9.00 1.16 -27.83
CA LYS A 279 -9.12 -0.29 -27.66
C LYS A 279 -8.47 -0.77 -26.36
N PHE A 280 -7.23 -0.38 -26.09
CA PHE A 280 -6.52 -0.75 -24.85
C PHE A 280 -7.22 -0.25 -23.59
N LYS A 281 -7.79 0.96 -23.62
CA LYS A 281 -8.57 1.50 -22.48
C LYS A 281 -9.86 0.72 -22.25
N GLU A 282 -10.54 0.32 -23.31
CA GLU A 282 -11.77 -0.48 -23.23
C GLU A 282 -11.49 -1.90 -22.73
N GLU A 283 -10.45 -2.55 -23.25
CA GLU A 283 -9.99 -3.88 -22.80
C GLU A 283 -9.56 -3.85 -21.33
N GLU A 284 -8.80 -2.84 -20.91
CA GLU A 284 -8.35 -2.71 -19.52
C GLU A 284 -9.51 -2.44 -18.56
N LYS A 285 -10.50 -1.64 -18.99
CA LYS A 285 -11.73 -1.42 -18.23
C LYS A 285 -12.55 -2.71 -18.13
N ALA A 286 -12.72 -3.44 -19.22
CA ALA A 286 -13.42 -4.72 -19.25
C ALA A 286 -12.73 -5.76 -18.36
N ARG A 287 -11.40 -5.83 -18.38
CA ARG A 287 -10.61 -6.68 -17.49
C ARG A 287 -10.88 -6.36 -16.02
N LYS A 288 -10.77 -5.09 -15.63
CA LYS A 288 -11.04 -4.65 -14.24
C LYS A 288 -12.49 -4.91 -13.81
N GLU A 289 -13.46 -4.71 -14.70
CA GLU A 289 -14.87 -5.00 -14.43
C GLU A 289 -15.12 -6.51 -14.26
N SER A 290 -14.50 -7.34 -15.11
CA SER A 290 -14.57 -8.80 -15.00
C SER A 290 -13.93 -9.33 -13.73
N GLU A 291 -12.77 -8.80 -13.31
CA GLU A 291 -12.09 -9.15 -12.06
C GLU A 291 -12.93 -8.75 -10.85
N LYS A 292 -13.50 -7.53 -10.85
CA LYS A 292 -14.40 -7.06 -9.79
C LYS A 292 -15.64 -7.94 -9.70
N LYS A 293 -16.22 -8.33 -10.84
CA LYS A 293 -17.37 -9.23 -10.90
C LYS A 293 -17.01 -10.63 -10.38
N ALA A 294 -15.89 -11.19 -10.82
CA ALA A 294 -15.39 -12.49 -10.34
C ALA A 294 -15.15 -12.50 -8.82
N LYS A 295 -14.56 -11.42 -8.27
CA LYS A 295 -14.36 -11.27 -6.83
C LYS A 295 -15.67 -11.11 -6.06
N ALA A 296 -16.65 -10.39 -6.62
CA ALA A 296 -17.98 -10.26 -6.03
C ALA A 296 -18.72 -11.61 -6.02
N ASP A 297 -18.66 -12.36 -7.12
CA ASP A 297 -19.29 -13.67 -7.26
C ASP A 297 -18.60 -14.74 -6.38
N ALA A 298 -17.27 -14.67 -6.22
CA ALA A 298 -16.52 -15.52 -5.30
C ALA A 298 -16.91 -15.24 -3.84
N LYS A 299 -16.99 -13.96 -3.45
CA LYS A 299 -17.40 -13.56 -2.10
C LYS A 299 -18.86 -13.95 -1.81
N LYS A 300 -19.75 -13.82 -2.79
CA LYS A 300 -21.15 -14.24 -2.67
C LYS A 300 -21.25 -15.75 -2.47
N ARG A 301 -20.52 -16.54 -3.26
CA ARG A 301 -20.46 -18.01 -3.10
C ARG A 301 -19.91 -18.42 -1.73
N GLU A 302 -18.84 -17.78 -1.25
CA GLU A 302 -18.29 -18.04 0.09
C GLU A 302 -19.28 -17.69 1.20
N GLN A 303 -20.04 -16.59 1.07
CA GLN A 303 -21.07 -16.20 2.04
C GLN A 303 -22.24 -17.19 2.05
N GLU A 304 -22.71 -17.63 0.87
CA GLU A 304 -23.76 -18.63 0.74
C GLU A 304 -23.33 -19.99 1.30
N GLU A 305 -22.06 -20.38 1.11
CA GLU A 305 -21.49 -21.61 1.68
C GLU A 305 -21.36 -21.54 3.20
N LYS A 306 -20.87 -20.42 3.76
CA LYS A 306 -20.81 -20.21 5.21
C LYS A 306 -22.18 -20.21 5.87
N GLU A 307 -23.19 -19.60 5.26
CA GLU A 307 -24.54 -19.62 5.79
C GLU A 307 -25.15 -21.03 5.72
N ARG A 308 -24.92 -21.78 4.63
CA ARG A 308 -25.34 -23.18 4.53
C ARG A 308 -24.65 -24.06 5.58
N ALA A 309 -23.35 -23.87 5.81
CA ALA A 309 -22.61 -24.59 6.83
C ALA A 309 -23.13 -24.28 8.25
N ARG A 310 -23.43 -23.00 8.54
CA ARG A 310 -24.02 -22.59 9.81
C ARG A 310 -25.41 -23.19 10.04
N GLN A 311 -26.23 -23.26 8.99
CA GLN A 311 -27.55 -23.89 9.06
C GLN A 311 -27.44 -25.39 9.31
N ALA A 312 -26.51 -26.08 8.62
CA ALA A 312 -26.24 -27.50 8.84
C ALA A 312 -25.71 -27.78 10.26
N GLU A 313 -24.85 -26.92 10.80
CA GLU A 313 -24.34 -27.03 12.18
C GLU A 313 -25.47 -26.86 13.21
N LEU A 314 -26.35 -25.87 13.03
CA LEU A 314 -27.51 -25.66 13.90
C LEU A 314 -28.49 -26.84 13.85
N GLU A 315 -28.73 -27.40 12.67
CA GLU A 315 -29.59 -28.57 12.51
C GLU A 315 -28.98 -29.83 13.16
N ALA A 316 -27.68 -30.06 12.95
CA ALA A 316 -26.95 -31.16 13.59
C ALA A 316 -26.95 -31.04 15.12
N ALA A 317 -26.74 -29.84 15.67
CA ALA A 317 -26.80 -29.60 17.11
C ALA A 317 -28.21 -29.83 17.68
N ARG A 318 -29.27 -29.49 16.93
CA ARG A 318 -30.66 -29.76 17.32
C ARG A 318 -30.93 -31.28 17.36
N LEU A 319 -30.50 -32.00 16.34
CA LEU A 319 -30.61 -33.46 16.25
C LEU A 319 -29.83 -34.17 17.37
N LEU A 320 -28.64 -33.68 17.72
CA LEU A 320 -27.83 -34.25 18.81
C LEU A 320 -28.52 -34.03 20.16
N LYS A 321 -29.02 -32.82 20.42
CA LYS A 321 -29.75 -32.51 21.65
C LYS A 321 -31.04 -33.34 21.79
N GLU A 322 -31.75 -33.57 20.69
CA GLU A 322 -32.96 -34.40 20.67
C GLU A 322 -32.63 -35.86 21.03
N LYS A 323 -31.56 -36.42 20.45
CA LYS A 323 -31.08 -37.77 20.81
C LYS A 323 -30.64 -37.88 22.27
N GLU A 324 -29.88 -36.91 22.77
CA GLU A 324 -29.47 -36.89 24.19
C GLU A 324 -30.67 -36.81 25.13
N GLU A 325 -31.72 -36.04 24.78
CA GLU A 325 -32.93 -35.95 25.58
C GLU A 325 -33.74 -37.26 25.56
N GLU A 326 -33.82 -37.95 24.41
CA GLU A 326 -34.44 -39.27 24.30
C GLU A 326 -33.67 -40.33 25.09
N GLU A 327 -32.35 -40.38 24.96
CA GLU A 327 -31.49 -41.30 25.73
C GLU A 327 -31.60 -41.03 27.24
N ALA A 328 -31.59 -39.76 27.67
CA ALA A 328 -31.78 -39.40 29.07
C ALA A 328 -33.16 -39.81 29.60
N LYS A 329 -34.22 -39.66 28.80
CA LYS A 329 -35.58 -40.14 29.16
C LYS A 329 -35.60 -41.66 29.30
N GLN A 330 -34.97 -42.39 28.40
CA GLN A 330 -34.89 -43.86 28.47
C GLN A 330 -34.09 -44.32 29.69
N ALA A 331 -32.92 -43.73 29.93
CA ALA A 331 -32.08 -44.02 31.09
C ALA A 331 -32.81 -43.71 32.41
N ALA A 332 -33.52 -42.58 32.50
CA ALA A 332 -34.30 -42.23 33.68
C ALA A 332 -35.46 -43.21 33.94
N GLN A 333 -36.11 -43.73 32.88
CA GLN A 333 -37.13 -44.76 33.01
C GLN A 333 -36.55 -46.10 33.48
N GLN A 334 -35.40 -46.51 32.94
CA GLN A 334 -34.71 -47.74 33.37
C GLN A 334 -34.27 -47.64 34.85
N ALA A 335 -33.63 -46.53 35.24
CA ALA A 335 -33.21 -46.30 36.63
C ALA A 335 -34.40 -46.31 37.61
N LYS A 336 -35.58 -45.81 37.21
CA LYS A 336 -36.80 -45.90 38.03
C LYS A 336 -37.25 -47.36 38.21
N LYS A 337 -37.25 -48.16 37.13
CA LYS A 337 -37.61 -49.59 37.19
C LYS A 337 -36.65 -50.36 38.10
N GLU A 338 -35.34 -50.14 37.98
CA GLU A 338 -34.33 -50.79 38.82
C GLU A 338 -34.46 -50.41 40.30
N LYS A 339 -34.65 -49.12 40.62
CA LYS A 339 -34.87 -48.68 42.00
C LYS A 339 -36.11 -49.32 42.63
N GLU A 340 -37.20 -49.49 41.88
CA GLU A 340 -38.40 -50.18 42.37
C GLU A 340 -38.17 -51.68 42.62
N ILE A 341 -37.36 -52.35 41.78
CA ILE A 341 -36.96 -53.75 41.99
C ILE A 341 -36.10 -53.87 43.25
N GLN A 342 -35.10 -53.00 43.41
CA GLN A 342 -34.22 -52.99 44.59
C GLN A 342 -34.98 -52.74 45.89
N LYS A 343 -35.91 -51.77 45.91
CA LYS A 343 -36.77 -51.51 47.08
C LYS A 343 -37.60 -52.74 47.48
N LYS A 344 -38.17 -53.44 46.49
CA LYS A 344 -38.95 -54.67 46.74
C LYS A 344 -38.06 -55.78 47.32
N ALA A 345 -36.84 -55.94 46.80
CA ALA A 345 -35.87 -56.91 47.29
C ALA A 345 -35.43 -56.59 48.73
N ILE A 346 -35.05 -55.34 49.02
CA ILE A 346 -34.66 -54.90 50.38
C ILE A 346 -35.80 -55.12 51.37
N LYS A 347 -37.05 -54.78 50.99
CA LYS A 347 -38.22 -55.01 51.86
C LYS A 347 -38.40 -56.49 52.20
N LYS A 348 -38.19 -57.40 51.24
CA LYS A 348 -38.28 -58.85 51.44
C LYS A 348 -37.21 -59.35 52.41
N GLU A 349 -35.97 -58.91 52.25
CA GLU A 349 -34.85 -59.35 53.10
C GLU A 349 -34.92 -58.76 54.52
N ARG A 350 -35.33 -57.50 54.69
CA ARG A 350 -35.63 -56.92 56.02
C ARG A 350 -36.72 -57.73 56.74
N GLN A 351 -37.76 -58.13 56.02
CA GLN A 351 -38.84 -58.94 56.61
C GLN A 351 -38.35 -60.33 57.04
N LYS A 352 -37.48 -60.97 56.25
CA LYS A 352 -36.83 -62.24 56.60
C LYS A 352 -36.00 -62.12 57.89
N LEU A 353 -35.18 -61.07 58.01
CA LEU A 353 -34.35 -60.83 59.17
C LEU A 353 -35.22 -60.70 60.44
N ARG A 354 -36.25 -59.84 60.39
CA ARG A 354 -37.20 -59.65 61.50
C ARG A 354 -37.89 -60.96 61.91
N THR A 355 -38.35 -61.74 60.93
CA THR A 355 -39.06 -63.00 61.18
C THR A 355 -38.14 -64.02 61.85
N THR A 356 -36.90 -64.13 61.37
CA THR A 356 -35.91 -65.07 61.90
C THR A 356 -35.52 -64.71 63.33
N CYS A 357 -35.17 -63.45 63.61
CA CYS A 357 -34.85 -62.99 64.97
C CYS A 357 -36.04 -63.17 65.93
N LYS A 358 -37.27 -62.95 65.48
CA LYS A 358 -38.48 -63.18 66.29
C LYS A 358 -38.68 -64.65 66.65
N ASN A 359 -38.45 -65.57 65.71
CA ASN A 359 -38.58 -67.01 65.95
C ASN A 359 -37.60 -67.53 67.01
N TRP A 360 -36.44 -66.89 67.15
CA TRP A 360 -35.45 -67.19 68.18
C TRP A 360 -35.63 -66.39 69.48
N ASN A 361 -36.79 -65.75 69.67
CA ASN A 361 -37.11 -64.86 70.80
C ASN A 361 -36.06 -63.74 70.99
N TYR A 362 -35.58 -63.17 69.88
CA TYR A 362 -34.54 -62.13 69.86
C TYR A 362 -33.28 -62.51 70.65
N PHE A 363 -32.98 -63.81 70.73
CA PHE A 363 -31.79 -64.37 71.39
C PHE A 363 -31.62 -63.97 72.86
N ALA A 364 -32.73 -63.62 73.54
CA ALA A 364 -32.76 -63.16 74.92
C ALA A 364 -33.68 -64.02 75.80
N ASP A 365 -33.28 -64.17 77.06
CA ASP A 365 -34.03 -64.91 78.11
C ASP A 365 -34.79 -63.97 79.06
N ASN A 366 -34.59 -62.65 78.93
CA ASN A 366 -35.28 -61.60 79.69
C ASN A 366 -35.86 -60.52 78.77
N GLU A 367 -36.87 -59.80 79.25
CA GLU A 367 -37.61 -58.81 78.47
C GLU A 367 -36.77 -57.59 78.08
N ALA A 368 -35.87 -57.13 78.97
CA ALA A 368 -35.04 -55.96 78.74
C ALA A 368 -34.03 -56.14 77.58
N ASP A 369 -33.42 -57.32 77.47
CA ASP A 369 -32.44 -57.61 76.42
C ASP A 369 -33.12 -57.97 75.09
N SER A 370 -34.35 -58.52 75.14
CA SER A 370 -35.18 -58.68 73.94
C SER A 370 -35.52 -57.32 73.31
N VAL A 371 -35.83 -56.30 74.12
CA VAL A 371 -36.12 -54.95 73.62
C VAL A 371 -34.89 -54.31 72.99
N LYS A 372 -33.72 -54.41 73.62
CA LYS A 372 -32.46 -53.92 73.03
C LYS A 372 -32.15 -54.60 71.70
N MET A 373 -32.29 -55.93 71.63
CA MET A 373 -32.01 -56.66 70.40
C MET A 373 -33.03 -56.32 69.29
N MET A 374 -34.30 -56.04 69.63
CA MET A 374 -35.26 -55.51 68.66
C MET A 374 -34.81 -54.18 68.05
N GLU A 375 -34.33 -53.23 68.88
CA GLU A 375 -33.80 -51.97 68.41
C GLU A 375 -32.56 -52.16 67.50
N GLU A 376 -31.65 -53.06 67.88
CA GLU A 376 -30.47 -53.35 67.07
C GLU A 376 -30.83 -54.04 65.73
N VAL A 377 -31.82 -54.94 65.72
CA VAL A 377 -32.31 -55.56 64.48
C VAL A 377 -32.99 -54.54 63.55
N GLU A 378 -33.72 -53.57 64.10
CA GLU A 378 -34.29 -52.48 63.28
C GLU A 378 -33.20 -51.55 62.75
N LYS A 379 -32.16 -51.23 63.54
CA LYS A 379 -30.98 -50.49 63.07
C LYS A 379 -30.28 -51.24 61.92
N LEU A 380 -30.13 -52.55 62.02
CA LEU A 380 -29.59 -53.37 60.93
C LEU A 380 -30.48 -53.32 59.69
N CYS A 381 -31.80 -53.44 59.86
CA CYS A 381 -32.73 -53.33 58.75
C CYS A 381 -32.54 -52.00 58.01
N ASP A 382 -32.40 -50.89 58.73
CA ASP A 382 -32.29 -49.58 58.12
C ASP A 382 -30.94 -49.27 57.48
N ARG A 383 -29.85 -49.83 58.01
CA ARG A 383 -28.49 -49.50 57.58
C ARG A 383 -27.85 -50.47 56.60
N LEU A 384 -28.24 -51.74 56.63
CA LEU A 384 -27.65 -52.72 55.73
C LEU A 384 -28.22 -52.60 54.31
N GLU A 385 -27.32 -52.69 53.34
CA GLU A 385 -27.66 -52.79 51.92
C GLU A 385 -28.18 -54.19 51.58
N LEU A 386 -28.78 -54.33 50.39
CA LEU A 386 -29.40 -55.58 49.95
C LEU A 386 -28.47 -56.79 50.07
N ILE A 387 -27.21 -56.65 49.64
CA ILE A 387 -26.22 -57.74 49.62
C ILE A 387 -25.88 -58.17 51.05
N SER A 388 -25.65 -57.22 51.95
CA SER A 388 -25.34 -57.50 53.35
C SER A 388 -26.55 -58.11 54.09
N LEU A 389 -27.78 -57.66 53.78
CA LEU A 389 -29.00 -58.26 54.32
C LEU A 389 -29.18 -59.71 53.84
N GLN A 390 -28.90 -59.99 52.56
CA GLN A 390 -28.96 -61.35 52.02
C GLN A 390 -27.94 -62.26 52.69
N SER A 391 -26.69 -61.83 52.79
CA SER A 391 -25.63 -62.59 53.43
C SER A 391 -25.93 -62.87 54.90
N LEU A 392 -26.43 -61.87 55.65
CA LEU A 392 -26.84 -62.07 57.04
C LEU A 392 -28.00 -63.08 57.13
N ASN A 393 -29.04 -62.93 56.30
CA ASN A 393 -30.17 -63.87 56.30
C ASN A 393 -29.77 -65.30 55.91
N GLU A 394 -28.79 -65.48 55.02
CA GLU A 394 -28.27 -66.80 54.66
C GLU A 394 -27.56 -67.44 55.85
N ILE A 395 -26.71 -66.70 56.56
CA ILE A 395 -26.03 -67.18 57.78
C ILE A 395 -27.05 -67.58 58.85
N LEU A 396 -28.10 -66.77 59.03
CA LEU A 396 -29.18 -67.04 59.99
C LEU A 396 -30.07 -68.23 59.60
N ALA A 397 -30.11 -68.61 58.32
CA ALA A 397 -30.87 -69.76 57.86
C ALA A 397 -30.11 -71.08 58.05
N SER A 398 -28.78 -71.06 58.04
CA SER A 398 -27.93 -72.25 58.16
C SER A 398 -27.30 -72.46 59.55
N GLY A 399 -27.28 -71.42 60.39
CA GLY A 399 -26.61 -71.45 61.71
C GLY A 399 -27.49 -71.99 62.84
N SER A 400 -26.85 -72.42 63.94
CA SER A 400 -27.55 -72.70 65.19
C SER A 400 -28.05 -71.41 65.87
N LYS A 401 -28.80 -71.51 66.99
CA LYS A 401 -29.26 -70.33 67.75
C LYS A 401 -28.09 -69.43 68.16
N ASP A 402 -27.00 -70.04 68.60
CA ASP A 402 -25.83 -69.34 69.13
C ASP A 402 -24.96 -68.75 68.01
N ASP A 403 -24.82 -69.47 66.89
CA ASP A 403 -24.13 -68.94 65.69
C ASP A 403 -24.89 -67.75 65.09
N SER A 404 -26.23 -67.85 65.06
CA SER A 404 -27.12 -66.81 64.57
C SER A 404 -27.06 -65.56 65.46
N LYS A 405 -27.02 -65.75 66.79
CA LYS A 405 -26.83 -64.66 67.75
C LYS A 405 -25.50 -63.95 67.52
N ALA A 406 -24.40 -64.70 67.42
CA ALA A 406 -23.07 -64.15 67.19
C ALA A 406 -22.98 -63.39 65.85
N ALA A 407 -23.64 -63.87 64.80
CA ALA A 407 -23.68 -63.21 63.51
C ALA A 407 -24.44 -61.86 63.55
N VAL A 408 -25.60 -61.81 64.23
CA VAL A 408 -26.35 -60.55 64.42
C VAL A 408 -25.53 -59.57 65.27
N GLU A 409 -24.99 -60.00 66.40
CA GLU A 409 -24.21 -59.14 67.30
C GLU A 409 -22.95 -58.58 66.62
N LYS A 410 -22.25 -59.40 65.82
CA LYS A 410 -21.12 -58.94 65.01
C LYS A 410 -21.55 -57.86 64.01
N GLN A 411 -22.65 -58.08 63.29
CA GLN A 411 -23.13 -57.11 62.31
C GLN A 411 -23.59 -55.80 62.97
N VAL A 412 -24.20 -55.90 64.15
CA VAL A 412 -24.58 -54.75 64.99
C VAL A 412 -23.35 -53.95 65.41
N GLN A 413 -22.29 -54.62 65.87
CA GLN A 413 -21.03 -53.97 66.23
C GLN A 413 -20.39 -53.25 65.04
N GLU A 414 -20.40 -53.87 63.86
CA GLU A 414 -19.88 -53.27 62.63
C GLU A 414 -20.68 -52.02 62.22
N VAL A 415 -22.02 -52.09 62.23
CA VAL A 415 -22.89 -50.95 61.92
C VAL A 415 -22.71 -49.83 62.94
N ASN A 416 -22.59 -50.14 64.23
CA ASN A 416 -22.34 -49.15 65.26
C ASN A 416 -20.95 -48.51 65.12
N ALA A 417 -19.92 -49.28 64.78
CA ALA A 417 -18.58 -48.75 64.49
C ALA A 417 -18.55 -47.87 63.24
N GLN A 418 -19.37 -48.20 62.22
CA GLN A 418 -19.54 -47.37 61.04
C GLN A 418 -20.25 -46.05 61.36
N LEU A 419 -21.32 -46.08 62.15
CA LEU A 419 -22.04 -44.88 62.60
C LEU A 419 -21.15 -43.94 63.42
N GLN A 420 -20.26 -44.48 64.27
CA GLN A 420 -19.30 -43.65 64.99
C GLN A 420 -18.29 -42.99 64.05
N ARG A 421 -17.76 -43.74 63.07
CA ARG A 421 -16.87 -43.16 62.04
C ARG A 421 -17.56 -42.08 61.20
N GLU A 422 -18.82 -42.27 60.82
CA GLU A 422 -19.61 -41.25 60.10
C GLU A 422 -19.82 -39.99 60.95
N ARG A 423 -20.14 -40.14 62.25
CA ARG A 423 -20.29 -39.01 63.18
C ARG A 423 -18.98 -38.28 63.40
N GLU A 424 -17.88 -39.01 63.59
CA GLU A 424 -16.54 -38.44 63.72
C GLU A 424 -16.13 -37.68 62.46
N ALA A 425 -16.39 -38.24 61.27
CA ALA A 425 -16.13 -37.58 59.99
C ALA A 425 -17.01 -36.34 59.78
N GLU A 426 -18.29 -36.36 60.16
CA GLU A 426 -19.17 -35.19 60.09
C GLU A 426 -18.71 -34.08 61.06
N VAL A 427 -18.32 -34.44 62.28
CA VAL A 427 -17.75 -33.51 63.26
C VAL A 427 -16.44 -32.93 62.74
N GLN A 428 -15.57 -33.75 62.15
CA GLN A 428 -14.30 -33.32 61.58
C GLN A 428 -14.50 -32.43 60.34
N ALA A 429 -15.47 -32.73 59.48
CA ALA A 429 -15.84 -31.90 58.34
C ALA A 429 -16.48 -30.57 58.78
N ARG A 430 -17.32 -30.56 59.81
CA ARG A 430 -17.87 -29.33 60.43
C ARG A 430 -16.78 -28.49 61.11
N GLN A 431 -15.82 -29.14 61.77
CA GLN A 431 -14.66 -28.46 62.36
C GLN A 431 -13.75 -27.88 61.26
N ALA A 432 -13.49 -28.63 60.19
CA ALA A 432 -12.73 -28.15 59.03
C ALA A 432 -13.45 -26.99 58.31
N ALA A 433 -14.78 -27.03 58.17
CA ALA A 433 -15.58 -25.93 57.63
C ALA A 433 -15.53 -24.68 58.53
N ARG A 434 -15.61 -24.84 59.86
CA ARG A 434 -15.45 -23.73 60.82
C ARG A 434 -14.03 -23.15 60.80
N SER A 435 -13.00 -23.98 60.67
CA SER A 435 -11.61 -23.53 60.52
C SER A 435 -11.36 -22.85 59.17
N ALA A 436 -12.04 -23.27 58.10
CA ALA A 436 -12.01 -22.61 56.81
C ALA A 436 -12.74 -21.25 56.82
N GLU A 437 -13.86 -21.12 57.54
CA GLU A 437 -14.55 -19.84 57.75
C GLU A 437 -13.76 -18.87 58.65
N GLN A 438 -13.01 -19.37 59.65
CA GLN A 438 -12.11 -18.55 60.48
C GLN A 438 -10.81 -18.15 59.77
N ALA A 439 -10.36 -18.93 58.79
CA ALA A 439 -9.25 -18.56 57.89
C ALA A 439 -9.69 -17.67 56.71
N SER A 440 -11.00 -17.51 56.48
CA SER A 440 -11.57 -16.59 55.47
C SER A 440 -12.42 -15.46 56.05
N GLY A 441 -12.13 -15.04 57.28
CA GLY A 441 -12.71 -13.86 57.90
C GLY A 441 -12.13 -12.56 57.34
N GLY A 442 -12.54 -12.16 56.13
CA GLY A 442 -12.29 -10.81 55.63
C GLY A 442 -12.35 -10.63 54.11
N GLY A 443 -13.50 -10.22 53.59
CA GLY A 443 -13.58 -9.40 52.37
C GLY A 443 -14.17 -10.08 51.14
N GLY A 444 -15.40 -9.66 50.82
CA GLY A 444 -16.13 -10.04 49.61
C GLY A 444 -15.32 -9.84 48.32
N GLY A 445 -15.26 -10.90 47.52
CA GLY A 445 -14.66 -10.93 46.20
C GLY A 445 -15.43 -10.04 45.22
N GLY A 446 -14.81 -8.92 44.84
CA GLY A 446 -15.28 -8.04 43.76
C GLY A 446 -14.18 -7.15 43.19
N GLY A 447 -12.91 -7.56 43.25
CA GLY A 447 -11.77 -6.63 43.04
C GLY A 447 -10.57 -7.12 42.25
N LYS A 448 -10.52 -8.35 41.72
CA LYS A 448 -9.38 -8.80 40.89
C LYS A 448 -9.72 -8.64 39.41
N GLY A 449 -9.28 -7.54 38.81
CA GLY A 449 -9.32 -7.41 37.35
C GLY A 449 -8.98 -6.02 36.84
N TRP A 450 -9.19 -4.94 37.59
CA TRP A 450 -8.94 -3.57 37.11
C TRP A 450 -7.47 -3.19 37.31
N ASN A 451 -6.73 -3.02 36.22
CA ASN A 451 -5.38 -2.46 36.26
C ASN A 451 -5.42 -0.92 36.24
N GLU A 452 -4.28 -0.29 36.54
CA GLU A 452 -4.17 1.18 36.61
C GLU A 452 -4.55 1.86 35.28
N ASP A 453 -4.16 1.26 34.16
CA ASP A 453 -4.45 1.77 32.81
C ASP A 453 -5.95 1.73 32.50
N ASP A 454 -6.66 0.66 32.91
CA ASP A 454 -8.12 0.53 32.78
C ASP A 454 -8.84 1.56 33.67
N LEU A 455 -8.30 1.88 34.85
CA LEU A 455 -8.87 2.92 35.73
C LEU A 455 -8.73 4.31 35.11
N GLN A 456 -7.57 4.64 34.55
CA GLN A 456 -7.35 5.91 33.83
C GLN A 456 -8.25 6.02 32.59
N LEU A 457 -8.38 4.91 31.84
CA LEU A 457 -9.24 4.85 30.67
C LEU A 457 -10.72 5.00 31.03
N LEU A 458 -11.16 4.42 32.16
CA LEU A 458 -12.51 4.59 32.70
C LEU A 458 -12.78 6.05 33.08
N ILE A 459 -11.87 6.70 33.82
CA ILE A 459 -12.00 8.11 34.21
C ILE A 459 -12.10 9.01 32.97
N LYS A 460 -11.21 8.79 31.98
CA LYS A 460 -11.23 9.50 30.70
C LYS A 460 -12.54 9.30 29.94
N ALA A 461 -13.03 8.07 29.86
CA ALA A 461 -14.26 7.72 29.17
C ALA A 461 -15.51 8.32 29.86
N VAL A 462 -15.55 8.33 31.20
CA VAL A 462 -16.64 8.93 31.99
C VAL A 462 -16.76 10.44 31.75
N ASN A 463 -15.63 11.13 31.56
CA ASN A 463 -15.56 12.56 31.21
C ASN A 463 -15.90 12.82 29.73
N LEU A 464 -15.47 11.93 28.83
CA LEU A 464 -15.73 12.05 27.39
C LEU A 464 -17.21 11.83 27.04
N PHE A 465 -17.92 11.02 27.86
CA PHE A 465 -19.33 10.69 27.70
C PHE A 465 -20.13 11.09 28.95
N PRO A 466 -20.57 12.37 29.07
CA PRO A 466 -21.27 12.88 30.25
C PRO A 466 -22.70 12.32 30.40
N ALA A 467 -23.31 12.59 31.56
CA ALA A 467 -24.69 12.25 31.87
C ALA A 467 -25.64 12.89 30.84
N GLY A 468 -26.45 12.08 30.15
CA GLY A 468 -27.27 12.48 28.99
C GLY A 468 -26.93 11.73 27.70
N THR A 469 -25.80 11.03 27.65
CA THR A 469 -25.47 10.12 26.54
C THR A 469 -26.39 8.88 26.59
N ASN A 470 -27.12 8.61 25.51
CA ASN A 470 -27.95 7.39 25.38
C ASN A 470 -27.08 6.13 25.54
N ALA A 471 -27.53 5.17 26.36
CA ALA A 471 -26.78 3.95 26.70
C ALA A 471 -25.34 4.23 27.18
N ARG A 472 -25.13 5.30 27.96
CA ARG A 472 -23.82 5.79 28.45
C ARG A 472 -22.84 4.68 28.87
N TRP A 473 -23.30 3.74 29.69
CA TRP A 473 -22.42 2.70 30.24
C TRP A 473 -22.01 1.64 29.22
N GLU A 474 -22.84 1.39 28.19
CA GLU A 474 -22.47 0.55 27.05
C GLU A 474 -21.47 1.24 26.14
N VAL A 475 -21.65 2.54 25.91
CA VAL A 475 -20.71 3.36 25.14
C VAL A 475 -19.34 3.41 25.82
N ILE A 476 -19.32 3.61 27.14
CA ILE A 476 -18.08 3.62 27.92
C ILE A 476 -17.42 2.22 27.90
N ALA A 477 -18.19 1.14 28.08
CA ALA A 477 -17.66 -0.22 28.01
C ALA A 477 -17.05 -0.54 26.65
N ASN A 478 -17.70 -0.16 25.55
CA ASN A 478 -17.17 -0.36 24.19
C ASN A 478 -15.91 0.47 23.94
N TYR A 479 -15.89 1.74 24.38
CA TYR A 479 -14.71 2.59 24.28
C TYR A 479 -13.53 2.01 25.06
N MET A 480 -13.78 1.52 26.29
CA MET A 480 -12.77 0.84 27.09
C MET A 480 -12.27 -0.44 26.44
N ASN A 481 -13.15 -1.30 25.91
CA ASN A 481 -12.75 -2.53 25.24
C ASN A 481 -11.94 -2.30 23.94
N LEU A 482 -12.13 -1.15 23.29
CA LEU A 482 -11.41 -0.79 22.08
C LEU A 482 -10.03 -0.18 22.37
N HIS A 483 -9.86 0.45 23.53
CA HIS A 483 -8.66 1.24 23.87
C HIS A 483 -7.87 0.64 25.04
N SER A 484 -8.36 -0.42 25.66
CA SER A 484 -7.68 -1.15 26.72
C SER A 484 -6.66 -2.13 26.14
N THR A 485 -5.49 -2.18 26.77
CA THR A 485 -4.40 -3.14 26.50
C THR A 485 -4.49 -4.36 27.42
N SER A 486 -5.46 -4.42 28.35
CA SER A 486 -5.54 -5.48 29.38
C SER A 486 -6.10 -6.81 28.87
N GLY A 487 -6.58 -6.85 27.62
CA GLY A 487 -7.16 -8.05 27.00
C GLY A 487 -8.50 -8.52 27.62
N MET A 488 -8.97 -7.84 28.68
CA MET A 488 -10.14 -8.22 29.46
C MET A 488 -11.37 -7.44 29.00
N LYS A 489 -12.37 -8.13 28.44
CA LYS A 489 -13.62 -7.49 27.99
C LYS A 489 -14.48 -7.09 29.17
N ARG A 490 -14.83 -5.80 29.27
CA ARG A 490 -15.73 -5.21 30.27
C ARG A 490 -17.12 -5.06 29.71
N ASN A 491 -18.14 -5.37 30.50
CA ASN A 491 -19.53 -5.09 30.15
C ASN A 491 -20.03 -3.80 30.86
N ALA A 492 -21.22 -3.31 30.47
CA ALA A 492 -21.79 -2.09 31.04
C ALA A 492 -22.04 -2.18 32.56
N LYS A 493 -22.32 -3.38 33.10
CA LYS A 493 -22.50 -3.61 34.55
C LYS A 493 -21.19 -3.51 35.32
N ASP A 494 -20.08 -3.98 34.76
CA ASP A 494 -18.77 -3.89 35.38
C ASP A 494 -18.30 -2.44 35.46
N VAL A 495 -18.48 -1.70 34.35
CA VAL A 495 -18.11 -0.30 34.20
C VAL A 495 -18.91 0.60 35.14
N ILE A 496 -20.24 0.45 35.21
CA ILE A 496 -21.07 1.25 36.12
C ILE A 496 -20.76 0.95 37.59
N ASN A 497 -20.55 -0.31 37.94
CA ASN A 497 -20.23 -0.71 39.32
C ASN A 497 -18.88 -0.12 39.75
N LYS A 498 -17.87 -0.17 38.87
CA LYS A 498 -16.56 0.40 39.16
C LYS A 498 -16.58 1.92 39.18
N ALA A 499 -17.30 2.57 38.27
CA ALA A 499 -17.46 4.04 38.27
C ALA A 499 -18.18 4.54 39.53
N LYS A 500 -19.24 3.86 39.98
CA LYS A 500 -19.93 4.16 41.25
C LYS A 500 -19.03 3.93 42.47
N ASN A 501 -18.21 2.88 42.44
CA ASN A 501 -17.25 2.59 43.50
C ASN A 501 -16.16 3.70 43.59
N LEU A 502 -15.64 4.15 42.44
CA LEU A 502 -14.71 5.29 42.38
C LEU A 502 -15.38 6.60 42.82
N GLN A 503 -16.66 6.78 42.54
CA GLN A 503 -17.42 7.97 42.94
C GLN A 503 -17.65 8.03 44.46
N ARG A 504 -17.70 6.88 45.15
CA ARG A 504 -17.84 6.75 46.61
C ARG A 504 -16.54 7.02 47.39
N LEU A 505 -15.38 7.11 46.73
CA LEU A 505 -14.12 7.49 47.38
C LEU A 505 -14.10 8.99 47.68
N ASP A 506 -13.52 9.33 48.84
CA ASP A 506 -13.41 10.69 49.40
C ASP A 506 -12.71 11.64 48.40
N PRO A 507 -13.13 12.91 48.23
CA PRO A 507 -12.56 13.82 47.22
C PRO A 507 -11.03 13.98 47.32
N LEU A 508 -10.46 13.94 48.53
CA LEU A 508 -9.01 14.01 48.76
C LEU A 508 -8.25 12.78 48.22
N GLN A 509 -8.88 11.61 48.20
CA GLN A 509 -8.29 10.40 47.64
C GLN A 509 -8.32 10.41 46.10
N LYS A 510 -9.33 11.04 45.48
CA LYS A 510 -9.39 11.23 44.02
C LYS A 510 -8.30 12.15 43.52
N ASP A 511 -7.99 13.22 44.26
CA ASP A 511 -6.92 14.14 43.92
C ASP A 511 -5.53 13.51 44.10
N GLU A 512 -5.34 12.68 45.14
CA GLU A 512 -4.10 11.95 45.37
C GLU A 512 -3.82 10.89 44.29
N ILE A 513 -4.86 10.19 43.80
CA ILE A 513 -4.75 9.23 42.69
C ILE A 513 -4.42 9.96 41.38
N ASN A 514 -5.08 11.08 41.09
CA ASN A 514 -4.78 11.92 39.93
C ASN A 514 -3.35 12.50 40.00
N ARG A 515 -2.87 12.89 41.18
CA ARG A 515 -1.51 13.41 41.42
C ARG A 515 -0.44 12.34 41.19
N LYS A 516 -0.63 11.13 41.73
CA LYS A 516 0.29 9.99 41.52
C LYS A 516 0.33 9.51 40.08
N ALA A 517 -0.82 9.53 39.38
CA ALA A 517 -0.89 9.25 37.94
C ALA A 517 -0.11 10.29 37.11
N PHE A 518 -0.21 11.57 37.48
CA PHE A 518 0.50 12.67 36.80
C PHE A 518 2.02 12.63 37.04
N GLU A 519 2.47 12.28 38.25
CA GLU A 519 3.91 12.11 38.54
C GLU A 519 4.52 10.92 37.79
N LYS A 520 3.81 9.81 37.67
CA LYS A 520 4.28 8.64 36.91
C LYS A 520 4.45 8.95 35.42
N PHE A 521 3.50 9.69 34.83
CA PHE A 521 3.57 10.16 33.45
C PHE A 521 4.76 11.12 33.20
N LYS A 522 5.08 11.98 34.18
CA LYS A 522 6.24 12.88 34.10
C LYS A 522 7.58 12.15 34.19
N LYS A 523 7.63 11.06 34.95
CA LYS A 523 8.84 10.24 35.18
C LYS A 523 9.18 9.35 33.98
N GLU A 524 8.18 8.85 33.25
CA GLU A 524 8.36 8.05 32.03
C GLU A 524 8.75 8.90 30.80
N HIS A 525 8.43 10.20 30.79
CA HIS A 525 8.75 11.12 29.68
C HIS A 525 9.89 12.13 29.95
N THR A 526 10.63 12.01 31.06
CA THR A 526 11.83 12.82 31.35
C THR A 526 12.99 11.91 31.75
N SER A 527 13.58 11.23 30.78
CA SER A 527 14.83 10.48 30.97
C SER A 527 15.75 10.57 29.75
N VAL A 528 16.29 11.77 29.48
CA VAL A 528 17.69 11.93 29.00
C VAL A 528 18.21 13.28 29.53
N ALA A 529 19.22 13.24 30.40
CA ALA A 529 20.04 14.39 30.77
C ALA A 529 21.38 14.33 29.99
N PRO A 530 22.04 15.47 29.74
CA PRO A 530 23.09 15.61 28.73
C PRO A 530 24.46 15.18 29.25
N THR A 531 25.24 14.47 28.44
CA THR A 531 26.68 14.32 28.64
C THR A 531 27.43 15.11 27.57
N VAL A 532 28.25 16.04 28.06
CA VAL A 532 29.26 16.79 27.31
C VAL A 532 30.40 15.86 26.90
N ASP A 533 30.81 15.89 25.63
CA ASP A 533 32.23 15.80 25.32
C ASP A 533 32.57 16.53 24.01
N ASN A 534 33.74 17.16 24.02
CA ASN A 534 34.25 18.09 23.03
C ASN A 534 34.95 17.37 21.87
N ALA A 535 34.65 17.77 20.63
CA ALA A 535 35.63 17.89 19.55
C ALA A 535 35.05 18.72 18.39
N VAL A 536 35.81 19.72 17.94
CA VAL A 536 35.55 20.72 16.88
C VAL A 536 36.75 20.63 15.90
N PRO A 537 36.77 21.17 14.66
CA PRO A 537 35.75 21.60 13.68
C PRO A 537 35.94 21.00 12.27
N SER A 538 34.93 21.13 11.38
CA SER A 538 35.23 21.65 10.03
C SER A 538 34.01 22.34 9.42
N GLU A 539 34.27 23.54 8.91
CA GLU A 539 33.35 24.59 8.51
C GLU A 539 32.66 24.31 7.17
N ARG A 540 31.35 24.60 7.07
CA ARG A 540 30.82 25.38 5.94
C ARG A 540 29.51 26.10 6.26
N PHE A 541 29.69 27.38 6.55
CA PHE A 541 28.82 28.56 6.50
C PHE A 541 27.36 28.44 5.95
N ASP A 542 26.44 28.71 6.87
CA ASP A 542 25.15 29.46 6.85
C ASP A 542 24.16 29.47 5.67
N ALA A 543 22.90 29.14 5.99
CA ALA A 543 21.76 30.07 5.85
C ALA A 543 20.60 29.70 6.83
N SER A 544 20.23 30.68 7.65
CA SER A 544 19.22 30.68 8.72
C SER A 544 17.76 30.55 8.25
N GLY A 545 16.92 29.92 9.09
CA GLY A 545 15.46 29.86 8.97
C GLY A 545 14.76 28.90 9.97
N THR A 546 14.78 29.29 11.26
CA THR A 546 14.01 28.81 12.44
C THR A 546 12.49 28.63 12.20
N ASP A 547 11.66 27.86 12.92
CA ASP A 547 11.72 26.98 14.10
C ASP A 547 10.46 26.08 14.07
N GLY A 548 10.57 24.81 14.47
CA GLY A 548 9.42 23.93 14.72
C GLY A 548 9.27 23.66 16.22
N ASN A 549 8.29 24.29 16.87
CA ASN A 549 8.01 24.10 18.29
C ASN A 549 7.29 22.76 18.53
N THR A 550 7.96 21.79 19.18
CA THR A 550 7.39 20.49 19.57
C THR A 550 6.64 20.52 20.92
N ALA A 551 6.17 21.68 21.38
CA ALA A 551 5.41 21.81 22.62
C ALA A 551 3.96 21.29 22.51
N ALA A 552 3.42 20.71 23.59
CA ALA A 552 2.04 20.24 23.69
C ALA A 552 1.03 21.40 23.52
N TRP A 553 -0.14 21.13 22.91
CA TRP A 553 -1.20 22.13 22.68
C TRP A 553 -1.82 22.59 24.00
N THR A 554 -1.85 23.89 24.25
CA THR A 554 -2.55 24.46 25.40
C THR A 554 -4.06 24.59 25.12
N THR A 555 -4.85 24.71 26.19
CA THR A 555 -6.31 24.91 26.09
C THR A 555 -6.67 26.17 25.30
N GLU A 556 -5.85 27.23 25.43
CA GLU A 556 -6.05 28.51 24.74
C GLU A 556 -5.74 28.39 23.23
N GLU A 557 -4.61 27.77 22.87
CA GLU A 557 -4.25 27.50 21.47
C GLU A 557 -5.30 26.62 20.77
N GLN A 558 -5.80 25.60 21.47
CA GLN A 558 -6.84 24.71 20.97
C GLN A 558 -8.15 25.46 20.72
N LYS A 559 -8.55 26.36 21.62
CA LYS A 559 -9.76 27.20 21.47
C LYS A 559 -9.63 28.15 20.27
N LEU A 560 -8.47 28.75 20.08
CA LEU A 560 -8.18 29.61 18.92
C LEU A 560 -8.22 28.82 17.61
N LEU A 561 -7.66 27.61 17.58
CA LEU A 561 -7.72 26.72 16.40
C LEU A 561 -9.17 26.36 16.04
N GLU A 562 -9.99 25.97 17.03
CA GLU A 562 -11.40 25.64 16.80
C GLU A 562 -12.21 26.84 16.33
N GLN A 563 -11.97 28.02 16.88
CA GLN A 563 -12.59 29.26 16.43
C GLN A 563 -12.17 29.58 14.98
N ALA A 564 -10.88 29.50 14.66
CA ALA A 564 -10.37 29.74 13.32
C ALA A 564 -10.93 28.74 12.29
N LEU A 565 -11.09 27.47 12.67
CA LEU A 565 -11.69 26.44 11.81
C LEU A 565 -13.17 26.68 11.51
N LYS A 566 -13.91 27.31 12.44
CA LYS A 566 -15.30 27.75 12.23
C LYS A 566 -15.37 28.99 11.34
N THR A 567 -14.47 29.95 11.56
CA THR A 567 -14.41 31.19 10.78
C THR A 567 -13.98 30.97 9.33
N TYR A 568 -13.07 30.02 9.08
CA TYR A 568 -12.56 29.71 7.75
C TYR A 568 -13.01 28.32 7.28
N PRO A 569 -14.16 28.22 6.59
CA PRO A 569 -14.65 26.95 6.03
C PRO A 569 -13.75 26.41 4.90
N VAL A 570 -14.03 25.18 4.44
CA VAL A 570 -13.24 24.46 3.42
C VAL A 570 -13.17 25.22 2.09
N SER A 571 -14.18 26.04 1.77
CA SER A 571 -14.26 26.85 0.55
C SER A 571 -13.35 28.09 0.55
N THR A 572 -12.72 28.42 1.68
CA THR A 572 -11.89 29.63 1.80
C THR A 572 -10.55 29.44 1.09
N PRO A 573 -10.18 30.29 0.12
CA PRO A 573 -8.84 30.30 -0.46
C PRO A 573 -7.78 30.56 0.62
N GLU A 574 -6.66 29.84 0.53
CA GLU A 574 -5.54 29.93 1.50
C GLU A 574 -5.97 29.68 2.96
N ARG A 575 -7.02 28.86 3.14
CA ARG A 575 -7.62 28.52 4.45
C ARG A 575 -6.59 28.32 5.56
N TRP A 576 -5.57 27.50 5.30
CA TRP A 576 -4.60 27.10 6.33
C TRP A 576 -3.64 28.22 6.73
N GLU A 577 -3.37 29.18 5.84
CA GLU A 577 -2.57 30.36 6.16
C GLU A 577 -3.36 31.32 7.06
N LYS A 578 -4.65 31.52 6.75
CA LYS A 578 -5.56 32.30 7.60
C LYS A 578 -5.81 31.67 8.97
N ILE A 579 -5.86 30.33 9.04
CA ILE A 579 -5.96 29.59 10.31
C ILE A 579 -4.69 29.74 11.13
N ALA A 580 -3.51 29.58 10.52
CA ALA A 580 -2.23 29.72 11.22
C ALA A 580 -2.04 31.15 11.75
N ALA A 581 -2.43 32.16 10.98
CA ALA A 581 -2.41 33.56 11.42
C ALA A 581 -3.30 33.84 12.65
N ALA A 582 -4.35 33.05 12.86
CA ALA A 582 -5.25 33.17 14.01
C ALA A 582 -4.79 32.36 15.24
N VAL A 583 -3.70 31.58 15.14
CA VAL A 583 -3.14 30.80 16.25
C VAL A 583 -1.66 31.18 16.42
N PRO A 584 -1.36 32.26 17.16
CA PRO A 584 0.01 32.71 17.39
C PRO A 584 0.88 31.58 17.98
N GLY A 585 2.10 31.42 17.47
CA GLY A 585 3.04 30.40 17.94
C GLY A 585 2.88 29.00 17.32
N ARG A 586 1.89 28.78 16.45
CA ARG A 586 1.69 27.51 15.72
C ARG A 586 1.79 27.73 14.22
N SER A 587 2.55 26.86 13.55
CA SER A 587 2.71 26.94 12.09
C SER A 587 1.49 26.36 11.36
N LYS A 588 1.37 26.69 10.06
CA LYS A 588 0.42 26.05 9.14
C LYS A 588 0.45 24.52 9.24
N LYS A 589 1.64 23.93 9.35
CA LYS A 589 1.84 22.48 9.46
C LYS A 589 1.29 21.94 10.77
N ASP A 590 1.46 22.65 11.88
CA ASP A 590 0.97 22.24 13.20
C ASP A 590 -0.55 22.27 13.27
N CYS A 591 -1.18 23.34 12.76
CA CYS A 591 -2.63 23.44 12.66
C CYS A 591 -3.24 22.33 11.79
N MET A 592 -2.60 21.99 10.65
CA MET A 592 -3.03 20.89 9.79
C MET A 592 -2.91 19.52 10.46
N LYS A 593 -1.79 19.27 11.17
CA LYS A 593 -1.58 18.03 11.91
C LYS A 593 -2.62 17.85 13.01
N ARG A 594 -2.84 18.90 13.81
CA ARG A 594 -3.83 18.87 14.90
C ARG A 594 -5.25 18.69 14.40
N TYR A 595 -5.60 19.30 13.27
CA TYR A 595 -6.90 19.09 12.63
C TYR A 595 -7.12 17.63 12.20
N LYS A 596 -6.10 16.96 11.64
CA LYS A 596 -6.20 15.53 11.29
C LYS A 596 -6.49 14.66 12.51
N GLU A 597 -5.79 14.89 13.62
CA GLU A 597 -6.03 14.20 14.89
C GLU A 597 -7.48 14.39 15.40
N LEU A 598 -8.02 15.62 15.31
CA LEU A 598 -9.41 15.92 15.67
C LEU A 598 -10.42 15.19 14.78
N VAL A 599 -10.17 15.13 13.47
CA VAL A 599 -11.04 14.39 12.54
C VAL A 599 -11.05 12.90 12.86
N GLU A 600 -9.90 12.31 13.18
CA GLU A 600 -9.82 10.90 13.58
C GLU A 600 -10.56 10.64 14.89
N MET A 601 -10.41 11.50 15.90
CA MET A 601 -11.16 11.40 17.16
C MET A 601 -12.68 11.49 16.94
N VAL A 602 -13.15 12.41 16.09
CA VAL A 602 -14.59 12.55 15.76
C VAL A 602 -15.09 11.32 15.00
N LYS A 603 -14.30 10.78 14.07
CA LYS A 603 -14.63 9.56 13.32
C LYS A 603 -14.74 8.35 14.25
N ALA A 604 -13.80 8.21 15.19
CA ALA A 604 -13.84 7.15 16.21
C ALA A 604 -15.08 7.28 17.11
N LYS A 605 -15.42 8.51 17.55
CA LYS A 605 -16.63 8.79 18.34
C LYS A 605 -17.91 8.41 17.59
N LYS A 606 -18.00 8.75 16.29
CA LYS A 606 -19.15 8.43 15.45
C LYS A 606 -19.30 6.92 15.19
N ALA A 607 -18.20 6.24 14.89
CA ALA A 607 -18.18 4.79 14.69
C ALA A 607 -18.64 4.04 15.95
N ALA A 608 -18.20 4.47 17.14
CA ALA A 608 -18.63 3.88 18.40
C ALA A 608 -20.14 4.09 18.64
N GLN A 609 -20.68 5.27 18.31
CA GLN A 609 -22.13 5.54 18.42
C GLN A 609 -22.96 4.73 17.42
N GLU A 610 -22.50 4.59 16.17
CA GLU A 610 -23.18 3.80 15.13
C GLU A 610 -23.22 2.31 15.46
N GLN A 611 -22.15 1.76 16.04
CA GLN A 611 -22.12 0.35 16.48
C GLN A 611 -23.13 0.07 17.61
N VAL A 612 -23.38 1.04 18.49
CA VAL A 612 -24.41 0.93 19.54
C VAL A 612 -25.81 1.03 18.92
N ALA A 613 -26.03 1.99 18.01
CA ALA A 613 -27.32 2.14 17.32
C ALA A 613 -27.69 0.92 16.45
N ALA A 614 -26.71 0.24 15.86
CA ALA A 614 -26.91 -0.99 15.08
C ALA A 614 -27.28 -2.19 15.95
N LYS A 615 -26.79 -2.26 17.21
CA LYS A 615 -27.13 -3.32 18.16
C LYS A 615 -28.52 -3.15 18.78
N SER A 616 -29.05 -1.93 18.91
CA SER A 616 -30.41 -1.69 19.39
C SER A 616 -31.51 -1.88 18.34
N LYS A 617 -31.16 -2.13 17.07
CA LYS A 617 -32.10 -2.38 15.96
C LYS A 617 -32.23 -3.87 15.58
N LYS A 618 -31.42 -4.74 16.17
CA LYS A 618 -31.57 -6.20 16.14
C LYS A 618 -32.14 -6.65 17.47
#